data_AF-D8PQG5-F1
#
_entry.id   AF-D8PQG5-F1
#
_cell.length_a   1.000
_cell.length_b   1.000
_cell.length_c   1.000
_cell.angle_alpha   90.00
_cell.angle_beta   90.00
_cell.angle_gamma   90.00
#
_symmetry.space_group_name_H-M   'P 1'
#
loop_
_entity.id
_entity.type
_entity.pdbx_description
1 polymer ?
#
loop_
_entity_poly.entity_id
_entity_poly.type
_entity_poly.pdbx_seq_one_letter_code
_entity_poly.pdbx_strand_id
1 'polypeptide(L)'
;MPLHFTVFDLEFQFTFEPYKIKRATKAKAAQYPPSTYPAFHHPCTATNCTYANPPSCTAGTFRCRGAPEGPFTCTGYYHVSERKARANRAWWEARRRSALMQEARDVRTGVWEEQMLEWRRELEGRERYERERAEAEAREGARAAARMERQRASPTSRPRGPRARSPAICEDRSAGQSSRRSPTAGRERSSPSGTRASPSSARRWAVQNA
;
A
#
# COMPACT_ATOMS: atom_id res chain seq x y z
N MET A 1 -85.40 43.94 37.00
CA MET A 1 -84.20 44.38 37.73
C MET A 1 -82.98 43.73 37.07
N PRO A 2 -82.36 44.34 36.05
CA PRO A 2 -81.17 43.77 35.41
C PRO A 2 -79.92 44.07 36.26
N LEU A 3 -79.14 43.04 36.56
CA LEU A 3 -77.87 43.14 37.27
C LEU A 3 -76.77 43.50 36.25
N HIS A 4 -76.20 44.70 36.40
CA HIS A 4 -75.02 45.13 35.65
C HIS A 4 -73.77 44.47 36.25
N PHE A 5 -73.14 43.60 35.48
CA PHE A 5 -71.81 43.04 35.77
C PHE A 5 -70.77 43.94 35.11
N THR A 6 -69.98 44.67 35.89
CA THR A 6 -68.83 45.44 35.39
C THR A 6 -67.61 44.53 35.38
N VAL A 7 -67.07 44.29 34.18
CA VAL A 7 -65.79 43.60 33.98
C VAL A 7 -64.70 44.58 34.40
N PHE A 8 -63.96 44.24 35.45
CA PHE A 8 -62.75 44.97 35.84
C PHE A 8 -61.63 44.62 34.85
N ASP A 9 -61.33 45.55 33.94
CA ASP A 9 -60.08 45.56 33.17
C ASP A 9 -58.91 45.79 34.13
N LEU A 10 -58.31 44.69 34.60
CA LEU A 10 -57.01 44.72 35.26
C LEU A 10 -55.93 44.86 34.19
N GLU A 11 -55.59 46.10 33.85
CA GLU A 11 -54.39 46.44 33.10
C GLU A 11 -53.15 46.03 33.92
N PHE A 12 -52.72 44.78 33.74
CA PHE A 12 -51.50 44.27 34.34
C PHE A 12 -50.30 44.80 33.56
N GLN A 13 -49.81 45.98 33.96
CA GLN A 13 -48.59 46.56 33.40
C GLN A 13 -47.38 45.72 33.81
N PHE A 14 -46.96 44.82 32.91
CA PHE A 14 -45.72 44.05 33.05
C PHE A 14 -44.53 44.97 32.75
N THR A 15 -44.00 45.62 33.77
CA THR A 15 -42.76 46.41 33.65
C THR A 15 -41.59 45.45 33.52
N PHE A 16 -41.10 45.30 32.29
CA PHE A 16 -39.92 44.49 31.99
C PHE A 16 -38.68 45.27 32.46
N GLU A 17 -38.26 45.07 33.71
CA GLU A 17 -36.97 45.62 34.16
C GLU A 17 -35.87 45.05 33.27
N PRO A 18 -35.03 45.90 32.64
CA PRO A 18 -33.92 45.43 31.82
C PRO A 18 -32.89 44.79 32.75
N TYR A 19 -33.01 43.48 32.95
CA TYR A 19 -32.00 42.68 33.64
C TYR A 19 -30.69 42.88 32.89
N LYS A 20 -29.78 43.65 33.49
CA LYS A 20 -28.43 43.85 33.00
C LYS A 20 -27.77 42.48 33.00
N ILE A 21 -27.76 41.82 31.84
CA ILE A 21 -26.99 40.60 31.61
C ILE A 21 -25.54 40.97 31.89
N LYS A 22 -25.07 40.64 33.10
CA LYS A 22 -23.68 40.82 33.48
C LYS A 22 -22.89 40.05 32.44
N ARG A 23 -22.15 40.76 31.59
CA ARG A 23 -21.28 40.16 30.57
C ARG A 23 -20.47 39.09 31.29
N ALA A 24 -20.66 37.83 30.88
CA ALA A 24 -20.02 36.69 31.51
C ALA A 24 -18.52 37.02 31.66
N THR A 25 -18.06 37.09 32.90
CA THR A 25 -16.65 37.27 33.20
C THR A 25 -15.91 36.14 32.50
N LYS A 26 -14.98 36.53 31.62
CA LYS A 26 -14.18 35.65 30.76
C LYS A 26 -13.76 34.42 31.57
N ALA A 27 -14.39 33.28 31.31
CA ALA A 27 -14.12 32.05 32.06
C ALA A 27 -12.61 31.82 32.08
N LYS A 28 -12.04 31.61 33.27
CA LYS A 28 -10.61 31.28 33.42
C LYS A 28 -10.35 30.10 32.48
N ALA A 29 -9.55 30.34 31.43
CA ALA A 29 -9.19 29.33 30.47
C ALA A 29 -8.57 28.12 31.20
N ALA A 30 -8.82 26.92 30.68
CA ALA A 30 -8.32 25.67 31.24
C ALA A 30 -6.85 25.79 31.71
N GLN A 31 -6.56 25.19 32.86
CA GLN A 31 -5.34 25.40 33.67
C GLN A 31 -4.05 24.84 33.03
N TYR A 32 -4.12 24.33 31.79
CA TYR A 32 -2.96 23.79 31.07
C TYR A 32 -2.38 24.82 30.10
N PRO A 33 -1.04 24.89 29.99
CA PRO A 33 -0.39 25.74 29.01
C PRO A 33 -0.85 25.33 27.60
N PRO A 34 -1.23 26.28 26.73
CA PRO A 34 -1.68 25.99 25.36
C PRO A 34 -0.72 25.16 24.51
N SER A 35 0.55 25.03 24.93
CA SER A 35 1.64 24.36 24.21
C SER A 35 1.63 22.83 24.29
N THR A 36 0.87 22.21 25.20
CA THR A 36 0.84 20.75 25.35
C THR A 36 -0.23 20.06 24.51
N TYR A 37 -1.08 20.83 23.82
CA TYR A 37 -2.10 20.24 22.95
C TYR A 37 -1.49 19.86 21.60
N PRO A 38 -1.82 18.67 21.04
CA PRO A 38 -1.42 18.34 19.70
C PRO A 38 -1.97 19.39 18.73
N ALA A 39 -1.24 19.63 17.63
CA ALA A 39 -1.59 20.67 16.67
C ALA A 39 -3.07 20.58 16.25
N PHE A 40 -3.73 21.72 16.14
CA PHE A 40 -5.15 21.86 15.72
C PHE A 40 -6.21 21.29 16.67
N HIS A 41 -5.83 20.81 17.85
CA HIS A 41 -6.78 20.38 18.88
C HIS A 41 -7.36 21.57 19.64
N HIS A 42 -8.57 21.40 20.19
CA HIS A 42 -9.29 22.46 20.89
C HIS A 42 -9.36 22.19 22.39
N PRO A 43 -9.06 23.19 23.24
CA PRO A 43 -9.19 23.03 24.68
C PRO A 43 -10.68 22.94 25.06
N CYS A 44 -10.97 22.09 26.05
CA CYS A 44 -12.28 22.03 26.67
C CYS A 44 -12.53 23.29 27.53
N THR A 45 -13.79 23.68 27.70
CA THR A 45 -14.21 24.75 28.61
C THR A 45 -14.22 24.30 30.07
N ALA A 46 -14.31 22.99 30.33
CA ALA A 46 -14.24 22.45 31.68
C ALA A 46 -12.81 22.57 32.23
N THR A 47 -12.66 23.21 33.40
CA THR A 47 -11.36 23.52 34.01
C THR A 47 -10.59 22.26 34.44
N ASN A 48 -11.30 21.19 34.74
CA ASN A 48 -10.75 19.88 35.12
C ASN A 48 -10.51 18.94 33.92
N CYS A 49 -10.85 19.36 32.70
CA CYS A 49 -10.66 18.52 31.52
C CYS A 49 -9.28 18.76 30.91
N THR A 50 -8.47 17.71 30.91
CA THR A 50 -7.11 17.71 30.33
C THR A 50 -7.09 17.18 28.90
N TYR A 51 -8.25 16.79 28.36
CA TYR A 51 -8.35 16.07 27.10
C TYR A 51 -8.33 17.01 25.89
N ALA A 52 -7.52 16.65 24.90
CA ALA A 52 -7.41 17.33 23.62
C ALA A 52 -8.57 16.95 22.70
N ASN A 53 -9.51 17.86 22.49
CA ASN A 53 -10.61 17.60 21.55
C ASN A 53 -10.08 17.60 20.11
N PRO A 54 -10.54 16.65 19.27
CA PRO A 54 -10.05 16.52 17.91
C PRO A 54 -10.35 17.78 17.07
N PRO A 55 -9.55 18.04 16.02
CA PRO A 55 -9.79 19.15 15.11
C PRO A 55 -11.13 19.00 14.38
N SER A 56 -12.07 19.93 14.62
CA SER A 56 -13.29 20.04 13.81
C SER A 56 -13.11 20.99 12.63
N CYS A 57 -13.71 20.63 11.49
CA CYS A 57 -13.74 21.43 10.25
C CYS A 57 -14.93 22.39 10.18
N THR A 58 -15.86 22.28 11.12
CA THR A 58 -17.06 23.13 11.23
C THR A 58 -16.92 24.09 12.40
N ALA A 59 -17.38 25.31 12.20
CA ALA A 59 -17.44 26.31 13.27
C ALA A 59 -18.63 25.99 14.18
N GLY A 60 -18.46 26.20 15.48
CA GLY A 60 -19.54 25.98 16.45
C GLY A 60 -19.05 25.50 17.81
N THR A 61 -20.02 25.15 18.65
CA THR A 61 -19.80 24.60 19.98
C THR A 61 -20.07 23.10 19.95
N PHE A 62 -19.10 22.33 20.41
CA PHE A 62 -19.16 20.86 20.39
C PHE A 62 -19.02 20.32 21.80
N ARG A 63 -19.62 19.16 22.06
CA ARG A 63 -19.43 18.46 23.33
C ARG A 63 -18.04 17.85 23.39
N CYS A 64 -17.35 18.04 24.51
CA CYS A 64 -16.11 17.34 24.78
C CYS A 64 -16.40 15.83 24.84
N ARG A 65 -15.57 15.02 24.17
CA ARG A 65 -15.75 13.57 24.17
C ARG A 65 -15.10 12.90 25.38
N GLY A 66 -14.25 13.61 26.13
CA GLY A 66 -13.42 12.98 27.15
C GLY A 66 -12.41 12.00 26.55
N ALA A 67 -11.79 11.18 27.40
CA ALA A 67 -10.87 10.14 26.94
C ALA A 67 -11.66 9.05 26.18
N PRO A 68 -11.31 8.73 24.91
CA PRO A 68 -12.10 7.83 24.07
C PRO A 68 -12.14 6.39 24.61
N GLU A 69 -11.15 5.99 25.40
CA GLU A 69 -11.02 4.66 25.99
C GLU A 69 -11.17 4.66 27.53
N GLY A 70 -11.47 5.80 28.15
CA GLY A 70 -11.49 5.95 29.60
C GLY A 70 -12.89 6.05 30.21
N PRO A 71 -13.06 5.76 31.52
CA PRO A 71 -14.31 5.99 32.23
C PRO A 71 -14.66 7.48 32.39
N PHE A 72 -13.72 8.38 32.07
CA PHE A 72 -13.87 9.81 32.24
C PHE A 72 -14.63 10.44 31.07
N THR A 73 -15.94 10.56 31.23
CA THR A 73 -16.78 11.37 30.35
C THR A 73 -16.71 12.83 30.80
N CYS A 74 -16.28 13.73 29.91
CA CYS A 74 -16.30 15.16 30.18
C CYS A 74 -17.63 15.75 29.70
N THR A 75 -18.35 16.45 30.57
CA THR A 75 -19.59 17.18 30.22
C THR A 75 -19.34 18.58 29.65
N GLY A 76 -18.07 18.98 29.56
CA GLY A 76 -17.66 20.28 29.02
C GLY A 76 -17.92 20.41 27.52
N TYR A 77 -17.71 21.62 27.02
CA TYR A 77 -17.86 21.95 25.62
C TYR A 77 -16.54 22.50 25.09
N TYR A 78 -16.38 22.59 23.78
CA TYR A 78 -15.28 23.35 23.19
C TYR A 78 -15.80 24.16 22.00
N HIS A 79 -15.20 25.33 21.80
CA HIS A 79 -15.62 26.27 20.77
C HIS A 79 -14.60 26.32 19.64
N VAL A 80 -15.08 26.11 18.42
CA VAL A 80 -14.29 26.21 17.19
C VAL A 80 -14.74 27.45 16.44
N SER A 81 -13.85 28.44 16.37
CA SER A 81 -14.11 29.64 15.57
C SER A 81 -14.03 29.32 14.08
N GLU A 82 -14.68 30.14 13.26
CA GLU A 82 -14.67 29.96 11.81
C GLU A 82 -13.25 29.99 11.21
N ARG A 83 -12.39 30.86 11.74
CA ARG A 83 -10.96 30.91 11.38
C ARG A 83 -10.26 29.58 11.67
N LYS A 84 -10.50 28.98 12.83
CA LYS A 84 -9.92 27.68 13.19
C LYS A 84 -10.51 26.55 12.34
N ALA A 85 -11.81 26.57 12.08
CA ALA A 85 -12.46 25.59 11.22
C ALA A 85 -11.90 25.60 9.78
N ARG A 86 -11.63 26.79 9.23
CA ARG A 86 -10.96 26.95 7.92
C ARG A 86 -9.52 26.44 7.95
N ALA A 87 -8.74 26.78 8.99
CA ALA A 87 -7.38 26.30 9.14
C ALA A 87 -7.32 24.75 9.24
N ASN A 88 -8.25 24.16 10.01
CA ASN A 88 -8.37 22.71 10.14
C ASN A 88 -8.71 22.04 8.80
N ARG A 89 -9.62 22.62 8.01
CA ARG A 89 -9.93 22.13 6.65
C ARG A 89 -8.71 22.15 5.75
N ALA A 90 -8.02 23.30 5.68
CA ALA A 90 -6.82 23.44 4.87
C ALA A 90 -5.72 22.45 5.28
N TRP A 91 -5.55 22.21 6.58
CA TRP A 91 -4.61 21.21 7.09
C TRP A 91 -4.97 19.78 6.65
N TRP A 92 -6.25 19.38 6.78
CA TRP A 92 -6.70 18.06 6.34
C TRP A 92 -6.57 17.86 4.83
N GLU A 93 -6.87 18.88 4.04
CA GLU A 93 -6.68 18.85 2.58
C GLU A 93 -5.20 18.76 2.19
N ALA A 94 -4.33 19.52 2.86
CA ALA A 94 -2.88 19.45 2.63
C ALA A 94 -2.33 18.07 3.01
N ARG A 95 -2.79 17.50 4.13
CA ARG A 95 -2.42 16.14 4.55
C ARG A 95 -2.88 15.09 3.55
N ARG A 96 -4.12 15.19 3.05
CA ARG A 96 -4.64 14.27 2.02
C ARG A 96 -3.86 14.38 0.71
N ARG A 97 -3.57 15.60 0.25
CA ARG A 97 -2.73 15.81 -0.94
C ARG A 97 -1.33 15.24 -0.76
N SER A 98 -0.72 15.44 0.41
CA SER A 98 0.61 14.90 0.71
C SER A 98 0.62 13.37 0.72
N ALA A 99 -0.41 12.74 1.27
CA ALA A 99 -0.54 11.28 1.25
C ALA A 99 -0.66 10.73 -0.18
N LEU A 100 -1.45 11.37 -1.05
CA LEU A 100 -1.56 10.98 -2.46
C LEU A 100 -0.25 11.17 -3.22
N MET A 101 0.48 12.26 -2.96
CA MET A 101 1.79 12.50 -3.57
C MET A 101 2.83 11.48 -3.10
N GLN A 102 2.77 11.09 -1.83
CA GLN A 102 3.63 10.04 -1.28
C GLN A 102 3.32 8.69 -1.93
N GLU A 103 2.04 8.31 -2.02
CA GLU A 103 1.62 7.08 -2.70
C GLU A 103 2.08 7.06 -4.16
N ALA A 104 1.93 8.17 -4.90
CA ALA A 104 2.41 8.29 -6.26
C ALA A 104 3.94 8.18 -6.37
N ARG A 105 4.68 8.68 -5.37
CA ARG A 105 6.13 8.51 -5.28
C ARG A 105 6.49 7.06 -5.03
N ASP A 106 5.82 6.39 -4.10
CA ASP A 106 6.09 5.01 -3.72
C ASP A 106 5.82 4.06 -4.89
N VAL A 107 4.76 4.29 -5.66
CA VAL A 107 4.49 3.57 -6.92
C VAL A 107 5.61 3.78 -7.93
N ARG A 108 6.07 5.02 -8.12
CA ARG A 108 7.16 5.32 -9.06
C ARG A 108 8.47 4.64 -8.65
N THR A 109 8.79 4.65 -7.36
CA THR A 109 9.99 3.98 -6.85
C THR A 109 9.86 2.47 -7.01
N GLY A 110 8.69 1.88 -6.73
CA GLY A 110 8.47 0.45 -6.95
C GLY A 110 8.70 0.02 -8.39
N VAL A 111 8.18 0.78 -9.38
CA VAL A 111 8.41 0.51 -10.80
C VAL A 111 9.90 0.59 -11.16
N TRP A 112 10.62 1.58 -10.63
CA TRP A 112 12.06 1.71 -10.87
C TRP A 112 12.86 0.55 -10.26
N GLU A 113 12.51 0.12 -9.04
CA GLU A 113 13.14 -1.02 -8.38
C GLU A 113 12.91 -2.32 -9.14
N GLU A 114 11.69 -2.56 -9.65
CA GLU A 114 11.38 -3.71 -10.49
C GLU A 114 12.21 -3.73 -11.78
N GLN A 115 12.33 -2.58 -12.46
CA GLN A 115 13.17 -2.44 -13.66
C GLN A 115 14.65 -2.71 -13.34
N MET A 116 15.16 -2.22 -12.21
CA MET A 116 16.54 -2.45 -11.79
C MET A 116 16.80 -3.94 -11.47
N LEU A 117 15.81 -4.64 -10.91
CA LEU A 117 15.90 -6.08 -10.67
C LEU A 117 15.88 -6.87 -11.97
N GLU A 118 15.06 -6.48 -12.94
CA GLU A 118 15.04 -7.10 -14.26
C GLU A 118 16.37 -6.90 -15.00
N TRP A 119 16.87 -5.67 -15.02
CA TRP A 119 18.17 -5.35 -15.61
C TRP A 119 19.32 -6.15 -14.98
N ARG A 120 19.30 -6.33 -13.65
CA ARG A 120 20.27 -7.19 -12.95
C ARG A 120 20.20 -8.63 -13.43
N ARG A 121 18.99 -9.19 -13.57
CA ARG A 121 18.80 -10.56 -14.08
C ARG A 121 19.30 -10.70 -15.51
N GLU A 122 19.09 -9.69 -16.36
CA GLU A 122 19.62 -9.69 -17.72
C GLU A 122 21.15 -9.70 -17.74
N LEU A 123 21.79 -8.87 -16.91
CA LEU A 123 23.25 -8.84 -16.77
C LEU A 123 23.79 -10.20 -16.30
N GLU A 124 23.22 -10.77 -15.24
CA GLU A 124 23.59 -12.10 -14.76
C GLU A 124 23.39 -13.19 -15.83
N GLY A 125 22.33 -13.07 -16.63
CA GLY A 125 22.06 -13.95 -17.77
C GLY A 125 23.13 -13.86 -18.86
N ARG A 126 23.56 -12.64 -19.20
CA ARG A 126 24.66 -12.41 -20.16
C ARG A 126 25.98 -12.96 -19.66
N GLU A 127 26.35 -12.68 -18.41
CA GLU A 127 27.58 -13.19 -17.81
C GLU A 127 27.61 -14.73 -17.77
N ARG A 128 26.47 -15.36 -17.46
CA ARG A 128 26.35 -16.82 -17.51
C ARG A 128 26.54 -17.36 -18.92
N TYR A 129 25.89 -16.74 -19.90
CA TYR A 129 26.02 -17.12 -21.31
C TYR A 129 27.47 -17.00 -21.79
N GLU A 130 28.17 -15.91 -21.46
CA GLU A 130 29.57 -15.71 -21.82
C GLU A 130 30.47 -16.77 -21.18
N ARG A 131 30.23 -17.12 -19.91
CA ARG A 131 30.96 -18.19 -19.22
C ARG A 131 30.74 -19.55 -19.88
N GLU A 132 29.49 -19.91 -20.15
CA GLU A 132 29.15 -21.18 -20.82
C GLU A 132 29.76 -21.24 -22.22
N ARG A 133 29.72 -20.13 -22.96
CA ARG A 133 30.35 -20.02 -24.28
C ARG A 133 31.87 -20.20 -24.20
N ALA A 134 32.54 -19.52 -23.28
CA ALA A 134 33.98 -19.64 -23.09
C ALA A 134 34.38 -21.06 -22.68
N GLU A 135 33.61 -21.72 -21.81
CA GLU A 135 33.83 -23.12 -21.46
C GLU A 135 33.65 -24.06 -22.66
N ALA A 136 32.64 -23.81 -23.51
CA ALA A 136 32.41 -24.60 -24.72
C ALA A 136 33.58 -24.45 -25.72
N GLU A 137 34.02 -23.21 -25.97
CA GLU A 137 35.18 -22.91 -26.82
C GLU A 137 36.45 -23.56 -26.27
N ALA A 138 36.68 -23.51 -24.95
CA ALA A 138 37.82 -24.17 -24.31
C ALA A 138 37.77 -25.70 -24.46
N ARG A 139 36.59 -26.32 -24.30
CA ARG A 139 36.41 -27.78 -24.51
C ARG A 139 36.66 -28.18 -25.96
N GLU A 140 36.22 -27.38 -26.92
CA GLU A 140 36.46 -27.63 -28.34
C GLU A 140 37.96 -27.48 -28.67
N GLY A 141 38.61 -26.43 -28.17
CA GLY A 141 40.05 -26.23 -28.30
C GLY A 141 40.86 -27.40 -27.73
N ALA A 142 40.50 -27.90 -26.55
CA ALA A 142 41.14 -29.08 -25.95
C ALA A 142 40.97 -30.35 -26.81
N ARG A 143 39.80 -30.56 -27.41
CA ARG A 143 39.55 -31.69 -28.34
C ARG A 143 40.36 -31.55 -29.62
N ALA A 144 40.46 -30.34 -30.18
CA ALA A 144 41.27 -30.06 -31.36
C ALA A 144 42.76 -30.31 -31.08
N ALA A 145 43.28 -29.83 -29.94
CA ALA A 145 44.65 -30.07 -29.50
C ALA A 145 44.93 -31.57 -29.29
N ALA A 146 44.03 -32.31 -28.63
CA ALA A 146 44.17 -33.75 -28.45
C ALA A 146 44.16 -34.53 -29.78
N ARG A 147 43.42 -34.06 -30.79
CA ARG A 147 43.42 -34.65 -32.14
C ARG A 147 44.76 -34.43 -32.84
N MET A 148 45.31 -33.21 -32.77
CA MET A 148 46.61 -32.89 -33.34
C MET A 148 47.73 -33.70 -32.66
N GLU A 149 47.68 -33.83 -31.33
CA GLU A 149 48.65 -34.63 -30.59
C GLU A 149 48.59 -36.11 -30.96
N ARG A 150 47.39 -36.69 -31.12
CA ARG A 150 47.23 -38.07 -31.63
C ARG A 150 47.82 -38.25 -33.03
N GLN A 151 47.62 -37.27 -33.92
CA GLN A 151 48.21 -37.30 -35.27
C GLN A 151 49.74 -37.24 -35.21
N ARG A 152 50.30 -36.44 -34.30
CA ARG A 152 51.75 -36.34 -34.09
C ARG A 152 52.35 -37.58 -33.44
N ALA A 153 51.67 -38.17 -32.47
CA ALA A 153 52.07 -39.38 -31.75
C ALA A 153 51.86 -40.68 -32.56
N SER A 154 51.25 -40.62 -33.74
CA SER A 154 51.22 -41.72 -34.71
C SER A 154 52.14 -41.44 -35.90
N PRO A 155 53.48 -41.42 -35.71
CA PRO A 155 54.37 -41.64 -36.84
C PRO A 155 54.19 -43.11 -37.25
N THR A 156 54.10 -43.40 -38.54
CA THR A 156 54.06 -44.78 -39.08
C THR A 156 52.81 -45.62 -38.77
N SER A 157 51.64 -45.24 -39.28
CA SER A 157 50.79 -46.26 -39.89
C SER A 157 51.34 -46.56 -41.29
N ARG A 158 52.06 -47.69 -41.42
CA ARG A 158 52.45 -48.29 -42.71
C ARG A 158 51.32 -48.13 -43.75
N PRO A 159 51.64 -47.84 -45.03
CA PRO A 159 50.64 -47.88 -46.09
C PRO A 159 49.99 -49.26 -46.07
N ARG A 160 48.70 -49.33 -45.73
CA ARG A 160 47.92 -50.56 -45.93
C ARG A 160 47.88 -50.77 -47.42
N GLY A 161 48.55 -51.82 -47.90
CA GLY A 161 48.45 -52.28 -49.27
C GLY A 161 47.00 -52.45 -49.71
N PRO A 162 46.73 -52.43 -51.03
CA PRO A 162 45.39 -52.44 -51.59
C PRO A 162 44.60 -53.61 -51.00
N ARG A 163 43.60 -53.29 -50.16
CA ARG A 163 42.66 -54.29 -49.67
C ARG A 163 41.86 -54.78 -50.86
N ALA A 164 41.98 -56.07 -51.14
CA ALA A 164 41.12 -56.77 -52.07
C ALA A 164 39.66 -56.50 -51.71
N ARG A 165 38.85 -56.27 -52.75
CA ARG A 165 37.39 -56.18 -52.65
C ARG A 165 36.86 -57.48 -52.04
N SER A 166 36.39 -57.43 -50.80
CA SER A 166 35.45 -58.42 -50.29
C SER A 166 34.03 -57.89 -50.42
N PRO A 167 33.05 -58.77 -50.68
CA PRO A 167 31.81 -58.42 -51.35
C PRO A 167 30.83 -57.73 -50.41
N ALA A 168 29.89 -57.00 -51.02
CA ALA A 168 28.72 -56.46 -50.37
C ALA A 168 27.96 -57.55 -49.62
N ILE A 169 27.97 -57.48 -48.29
CA ILE A 169 26.96 -58.15 -47.48
C ILE A 169 25.83 -57.14 -47.36
N CYS A 170 24.77 -57.37 -48.14
CA CYS A 170 23.45 -56.84 -47.87
C CYS A 170 23.03 -57.35 -46.49
N GLU A 171 23.00 -56.46 -45.50
CA GLU A 171 22.21 -56.71 -44.30
C GLU A 171 20.90 -55.93 -44.40
N ASP A 172 19.85 -56.73 -44.39
CA ASP A 172 18.45 -56.38 -44.45
C ASP A 172 18.09 -55.28 -43.46
N ARG A 173 17.48 -54.24 -44.01
CA ARG A 173 16.83 -53.17 -43.27
C ARG A 173 15.48 -53.68 -42.77
N SER A 174 15.51 -54.61 -41.82
CA SER A 174 14.33 -55.06 -41.10
C SER A 174 13.94 -54.03 -40.05
N ALA A 175 12.73 -53.50 -40.22
CA ALA A 175 12.07 -52.53 -39.36
C ALA A 175 12.06 -52.98 -37.88
N GLY A 176 12.75 -52.22 -37.03
CA GLY A 176 12.65 -52.32 -35.59
C GLY A 176 11.98 -51.07 -35.02
N GLN A 177 10.66 -50.98 -35.16
CA GLN A 177 9.84 -50.04 -34.38
C GLN A 177 10.02 -50.38 -32.89
N SER A 178 10.85 -49.62 -32.18
CA SER A 178 10.92 -49.70 -30.72
C SER A 178 10.36 -48.41 -30.14
N SER A 179 9.04 -48.45 -29.99
CA SER A 179 8.22 -47.53 -29.20
C SER A 179 8.76 -47.50 -27.76
N ARG A 180 9.61 -46.52 -27.47
CA ARG A 180 9.94 -46.16 -26.09
C ARG A 180 8.82 -45.27 -25.56
N ARG A 181 7.85 -45.93 -24.93
CA ARG A 181 7.06 -45.34 -23.85
C ARG A 181 8.03 -44.83 -22.79
N SER A 182 8.03 -43.52 -22.54
CA SER A 182 8.58 -42.99 -21.29
C SER A 182 7.46 -42.90 -20.24
N PRO A 183 7.75 -43.30 -19.00
CA PRO A 183 6.78 -43.37 -17.93
C PRO A 183 6.47 -42.00 -17.33
N THR A 184 5.28 -41.94 -16.77
CA THR A 184 4.70 -40.94 -15.89
C THR A 184 5.67 -40.40 -14.83
N ALA A 185 5.84 -39.09 -14.78
CA ALA A 185 6.14 -38.37 -13.55
C ALA A 185 4.98 -37.38 -13.31
N GLY A 186 4.05 -37.82 -12.46
CA GLY A 186 2.99 -36.98 -11.92
C GLY A 186 3.62 -35.81 -11.18
N ARG A 187 3.35 -34.60 -11.67
CA ARG A 187 3.57 -33.39 -10.90
C ARG A 187 2.23 -32.97 -10.34
N GLU A 188 1.93 -33.51 -9.17
CA GLU A 188 0.89 -33.00 -8.27
C GLU A 188 1.14 -31.51 -8.09
N ARG A 189 0.28 -30.71 -8.72
CA ARG A 189 0.21 -29.29 -8.48
C ARG A 189 -0.73 -29.16 -7.29
N SER A 190 -0.15 -29.24 -6.09
CA SER A 190 -0.81 -28.84 -4.85
C SER A 190 -1.33 -27.42 -5.04
N SER A 191 -2.66 -27.30 -5.07
CA SER A 191 -3.36 -26.03 -5.00
C SER A 191 -2.89 -25.30 -3.74
N PRO A 192 -2.34 -24.08 -3.83
CA PRO A 192 -2.35 -23.21 -2.67
C PRO A 192 -3.82 -22.82 -2.46
N SER A 193 -4.43 -23.42 -1.43
CA SER A 193 -5.54 -22.87 -0.67
C SER A 193 -5.08 -21.58 0.01
N GLY A 194 -4.76 -20.57 -0.80
CA GLY A 194 -4.63 -19.20 -0.39
C GLY A 194 -6.02 -18.62 -0.25
N THR A 195 -6.50 -18.55 0.98
CA THR A 195 -7.61 -17.73 1.42
C THR A 195 -7.57 -16.38 0.69
N ARG A 196 -8.46 -16.22 -0.30
CA ARG A 196 -8.84 -14.90 -0.81
C ARG A 196 -9.47 -14.17 0.37
N ALA A 197 -8.69 -13.31 1.01
CA ALA A 197 -9.24 -12.20 1.76
C ALA A 197 -10.16 -11.43 0.79
N SER A 198 -11.44 -11.39 1.10
CA SER A 198 -12.44 -10.57 0.42
C SER A 198 -11.95 -9.13 0.35
N PRO A 199 -11.82 -8.51 -0.84
CA PRO A 199 -11.83 -7.06 -0.96
C PRO A 199 -13.29 -6.59 -0.88
N SER A 200 -13.94 -6.80 0.25
CA SER A 200 -15.17 -6.09 0.59
C SER A 200 -14.78 -4.73 1.14
N SER A 201 -14.78 -3.70 0.28
CA SER A 201 -15.07 -2.27 0.61
C SER A 201 -14.39 -1.23 -0.30
N ALA A 202 -14.05 -1.55 -1.55
CA ALA A 202 -13.57 -0.53 -2.49
C ALA A 202 -14.36 -0.54 -3.81
N ARG A 203 -15.67 -0.34 -3.76
CA ARG A 203 -16.49 0.08 -4.91
C ARG A 203 -17.88 0.52 -4.46
N ARG A 204 -18.03 1.82 -4.21
CA ARG A 204 -19.23 2.65 -4.41
C ARG A 204 -18.97 3.97 -3.70
N TRP A 205 -18.39 4.95 -4.41
CA TRP A 205 -18.62 6.38 -4.20
C TRP A 205 -18.18 7.10 -5.48
N ALA A 206 -18.88 6.77 -6.56
CA ALA A 206 -18.99 7.62 -7.73
C ALA A 206 -20.47 7.58 -8.12
N VAL A 207 -21.01 8.75 -8.44
CA VAL A 207 -22.43 9.08 -8.61
C VAL A 207 -23.13 9.47 -7.30
N GLN A 208 -22.89 10.71 -6.86
CA GLN A 208 -23.95 11.66 -6.51
C GLN A 208 -23.32 13.04 -6.27
N ASN A 209 -23.58 13.95 -7.20
CA ASN A 209 -23.60 15.43 -7.15
C ASN A 209 -23.26 15.98 -8.54
N ALA A 210 -24.13 15.64 -9.50
CA ALA A 210 -24.60 16.60 -10.48
C ALA A 210 -25.87 17.24 -9.90
#